data_AF-A0A2M6GJZ8-F1
#
_entry.id   AF-A0A2M6GJZ8-F1
#
_cell.length_a   1.000
_cell.length_b   1.000
_cell.length_c   1.000
_cell.angle_alpha   90.00
_cell.angle_beta   90.00
_cell.angle_gamma   90.00
#
_symmetry.space_group_name_H-M   'P 1'
#
loop_
_entity.id
_entity.type
_entity.pdbx_description
1 polymer ?
#
loop_
_entity_poly.entity_id
_entity_poly.type
_entity_poly.pdbx_seq_one_letter_code
_entity_poly.pdbx_strand_id
1 'polypeptide(L)' 'MEEQKNNPLHGKTLEMILIELVNYYGWDELGYKIKINCFNHNPSIKSSLQFLRKTPWA' A
#
# COMPACT_ATOMS: atom_id res chain seq x y z
N MET A 1 -20.99 9.76 2.25
CA MET A 1 -20.08 9.04 1.32
C MET A 1 -20.91 8.67 0.12
N GLU A 2 -20.60 9.20 -1.06
CA GLU A 2 -21.30 8.81 -2.28
C GLU A 2 -20.95 7.37 -2.63
N GLU A 3 -21.97 6.55 -2.83
CA GLU A 3 -21.83 5.14 -3.18
C GLU A 3 -21.41 5.05 -4.65
N GLN A 4 -20.12 4.85 -4.89
CA GLN A 4 -19.57 4.73 -6.24
C GLN A 4 -19.99 3.40 -6.88
N LYS A 5 -21.20 3.37 -7.48
CA LYS A 5 -21.64 2.24 -8.31
C LYS A 5 -20.62 1.97 -9.41
N ASN A 6 -20.07 0.75 -9.42
CA ASN A 6 -19.06 0.25 -10.36
C ASN A 6 -17.62 0.75 -10.17
N ASN A 7 -17.19 1.09 -8.94
CA ASN A 7 -15.75 1.32 -8.72
C ASN A 7 -14.97 -0.01 -8.89
N PRO A 8 -14.02 -0.12 -9.83
CA PRO A 8 -13.21 -1.33 -10.06
C PRO A 8 -12.31 -1.70 -8.86
N LEU A 9 -12.15 -0.78 -7.90
CA LEU A 9 -11.41 -0.98 -6.66
C LEU A 9 -12.33 -1.37 -5.48
N HIS A 10 -13.64 -1.44 -5.68
CA HIS A 10 -14.57 -1.87 -4.64
C HIS A 10 -14.27 -3.31 -4.21
N GLY A 11 -14.08 -3.53 -2.90
CA GLY A 11 -13.73 -4.83 -2.33
C GLY A 11 -12.25 -5.22 -2.42
N LYS A 12 -11.37 -4.34 -2.94
CA LYS A 12 -9.92 -4.58 -2.90
C LYS A 12 -9.38 -4.41 -1.48
N THR A 13 -8.60 -5.37 -1.02
CA THR A 13 -7.93 -5.28 0.28
C THR A 13 -6.69 -4.39 0.20
N LEU A 14 -6.29 -3.81 1.33
CA LEU A 14 -5.02 -3.08 1.44
C LEU A 14 -3.81 -3.93 1.01
N GLU A 15 -3.86 -5.23 1.27
CA GLU A 15 -2.85 -6.19 0.83
C GLU A 15 -2.79 -6.29 -0.69
N MET A 16 -3.94 -6.43 -1.36
CA MET A 16 -3.97 -6.50 -2.81
C MET A 16 -3.44 -5.22 -3.44
N ILE A 17 -3.85 -4.06 -2.91
CA ILE A 17 -3.38 -2.76 -3.40
C ILE A 17 -1.86 -2.63 -3.21
N LEU A 18 -1.34 -2.99 -2.05
CA LEU A 18 0.10 -2.92 -1.79
C LEU A 18 0.90 -3.84 -2.72
N ILE A 19 0.42 -5.08 -2.94
CA ILE A 19 1.08 -6.02 -3.85
C ILE A 19 1.12 -5.46 -5.28
N GLU A 20 0.00 -4.93 -5.78
CA GLU A 20 -0.07 -4.32 -7.10
C GLU A 20 0.90 -3.12 -7.22
N LEU A 21 0.96 -2.27 -6.20
CA LEU A 21 1.88 -1.13 -6.17
C LEU A 21 3.36 -1.58 -6.17
N VAL A 22 3.70 -2.59 -5.38
CA VAL A 22 5.06 -3.14 -5.34
C VAL A 22 5.42 -3.82 -6.66
N ASN A 23 4.48 -4.53 -7.30
CA ASN A 23 4.70 -5.16 -8.60
C ASN A 23 4.90 -4.13 -9.72
N TYR A 24 4.18 -3.01 -9.66
CA TYR A 24 4.25 -1.97 -10.68
C TYR A 24 5.46 -1.04 -10.50
N TYR A 25 5.74 -0.60 -9.27
CA TYR A 25 6.78 0.39 -8.99
C TYR A 25 8.09 -0.21 -8.43
N GLY A 26 8.03 -1.34 -7.74
CA GLY A 26 9.12 -1.83 -6.91
C GLY A 26 9.25 -1.05 -5.59
N TRP A 27 10.06 -1.59 -4.67
CA TRP A 27 10.22 -1.01 -3.34
C TRP A 27 10.99 0.30 -3.34
N ASP A 28 12.04 0.43 -4.17
CA ASP A 28 12.86 1.65 -4.25
C ASP A 28 12.04 2.87 -4.66
N GLU A 29 11.23 2.73 -5.71
CA GLU A 29 10.37 3.82 -6.19
C GLU A 29 9.26 4.14 -5.18
N LEU A 30 8.68 3.12 -4.53
CA LEU A 30 7.70 3.35 -3.46
C LEU A 30 8.33 4.07 -2.27
N GLY A 31 9.54 3.72 -1.87
CA GLY A 31 10.27 4.39 -0.79
C GLY A 31 10.66 5.83 -1.11
N TYR A 32 10.87 6.13 -2.39
CA TYR A 32 11.09 7.50 -2.88
C TYR A 32 9.80 8.33 -2.90
N LYS A 33 8.72 7.78 -3.46
CA LYS A 33 7.41 8.46 -3.57
C LYS A 33 6.74 8.62 -2.20
N ILE A 34 6.86 7.61 -1.36
CA ILE A 34 6.22 7.53 -0.04
C ILE A 34 7.34 7.36 0.98
N LYS A 35 7.64 8.43 1.73
CA LYS A 35 8.70 8.47 2.74
C LYS A 35 8.34 7.67 4.00
N ILE A 36 8.07 6.39 3.84
CA ILE A 36 7.86 5.44 4.94
C ILE A 36 9.12 4.58 5.04
N ASN A 37 9.69 4.51 6.25
CA ASN A 37 10.92 3.76 6.49
C ASN A 37 10.80 2.26 6.17
N CYS A 38 9.61 1.66 6.32
CA CYS A 38 9.44 0.23 6.03
C CYS A 38 9.58 -0.14 4.55
N PHE A 39 9.45 0.82 3.63
CA PHE A 39 9.70 0.58 2.20
C PHE A 39 11.19 0.68 1.84
N ASN A 40 11.96 1.44 2.61
CA ASN A 40 13.39 1.66 2.39
C ASN A 40 14.29 0.70 3.19
N HIS A 41 13.78 0.10 4.28
CA HIS A 41 14.58 -0.72 5.19
C HIS A 41 13.92 -2.08 5.43
N ASN A 42 14.52 -3.14 4.87
CA ASN A 42 13.96 -4.51 4.86
C ASN A 42 12.49 -4.57 4.39
N PRO A 43 12.23 -4.13 3.15
CA PRO A 43 10.87 -4.10 2.63
C PRO A 43 10.25 -5.50 2.58
N SER A 44 9.05 -5.62 3.14
CA SER A 44 8.24 -6.83 2.99
C SER A 44 6.76 -6.47 3.01
N ILE A 45 5.93 -7.27 2.36
CA ILE A 45 4.47 -7.10 2.36
C ILE A 45 3.93 -7.17 3.81
N LYS A 46 4.40 -8.12 4.61
CA LYS A 46 3.91 -8.33 5.98
C LYS A 46 4.21 -7.16 6.91
N SER A 47 5.47 -6.68 6.95
CA SER A 47 5.86 -5.54 7.79
C SER A 47 5.18 -4.25 7.35
N SER A 48 5.06 -4.04 6.04
CA SER A 48 4.35 -2.90 5.45
C SER A 48 2.87 -2.89 5.80
N LEU A 49 2.17 -4.01 5.66
CA LEU A 49 0.75 -4.09 6.03
C LEU A 49 0.52 -3.91 7.52
N GLN A 50 1.42 -4.45 8.37
CA GLN A 50 1.34 -4.22 9.80
C GLN A 50 1.49 -2.74 10.14
N PHE A 51 2.39 -2.02 9.46
CA PHE A 51 2.57 -0.59 9.62
C PHE A 51 1.33 0.19 9.12
N LEU A 52 0.92 -0.03 7.87
CA LEU A 52 -0.20 0.68 7.24
C LEU A 52 -1.54 0.45 7.98
N ARG A 53 -1.78 -0.74 8.54
CA ARG A 53 -2.98 -1.02 9.35
C ARG A 53 -2.97 -0.32 10.71
N LYS A 54 -1.78 -0.04 11.26
CA LYS A 54 -1.62 0.65 12.56
C LYS A 54 -1.59 2.16 12.42
N THR A 55 -1.31 2.67 11.22
CA THR A 55 -1.20 4.10 10.93
C THR A 55 -2.39 4.55 10.06
N PRO A 56 -3.52 4.94 10.66
CA PRO A 56 -4.76 5.25 9.92
C PRO A 56 -4.68 6.50 9.03
N TRP A 57 -3.60 7.28 9.12
CA TRP A 57 -3.37 8.50 8.33
C TRP A 57 -2.21 8.38 7.32
N ALA A 58 -1.58 7.19 7.20
CA ALA A 58 -0.61 6.91 6.15
C ALA A 58 -1.29 6.83 4.78
#